data_AF-L1JFF7-F1
#
_entry.id   AF-L1JFF7-F1
#
_cell.length_a   1.000
_cell.length_b   1.000
_cell.length_c   1.000
_cell.angle_alpha   90.00
_cell.angle_beta   90.00
_cell.angle_gamma   90.00
#
_symmetry.space_group_name_H-M   'P 1'
#
loop_
_entity.id
_entity.type
_entity.pdbx_description
1 polymer ?
#
loop_
_entity_poly.entity_id
_entity_poly.type
_entity_poly.pdbx_seq_one_letter_code
_entity_poly.pdbx_strand_id
1 'polypeptide(L)'
;MIRDDVRVSVATKDSSANDQATYQFDRIFTQDATQEEVFHVVMKDSVDSVLNGFNATVLAYGQSGAGKTHTMFGTEKSDQGIIPRSVKEIFRRISCHDSGSMFVVKVGRRSVLSTEEGEVS
;
A
#
# COMPACT_ATOMS: atom_id res chain seq x y z
N MET A 1 11.09 6.42 10.37
CA MET A 1 11.07 7.91 10.27
C MET A 1 10.54 8.34 8.91
N ILE A 2 9.27 8.75 8.88
CA ILE A 2 8.61 9.30 7.69
C ILE A 2 9.02 10.76 7.52
N ARG A 3 9.29 11.18 6.29
CA ARG A 3 9.56 12.59 5.97
C ARG A 3 8.48 13.10 5.01
N ASP A 4 7.81 14.17 5.38
CA ASP A 4 6.83 14.84 4.53
C ASP A 4 7.57 15.78 3.54
N ASP A 5 7.15 15.78 2.27
CA ASP A 5 7.70 16.61 1.18
C ASP A 5 9.22 16.45 0.91
N VAL A 6 9.64 15.22 0.63
CA VAL A 6 11.05 14.93 0.27
C VAL A 6 11.21 14.84 -1.24
N ARG A 7 12.12 15.65 -1.76
CA ARG A 7 12.69 15.49 -3.10
C ARG A 7 13.77 14.40 -3.05
N VAL A 8 13.63 13.37 -3.88
CA VAL A 8 14.68 12.35 -4.08
C VAL A 8 15.35 12.60 -5.41
N SER A 9 16.66 12.78 -5.39
CA SER A 9 17.47 13.02 -6.58
C SER A 9 18.22 11.75 -6.95
N VAL A 10 17.89 11.17 -8.10
CA VAL A 10 18.48 9.95 -8.65
C VAL A 10 19.49 10.34 -9.73
N ALA A 11 20.74 9.90 -9.58
CA ALA A 11 21.76 10.06 -10.63
C ALA A 11 21.54 8.99 -11.71
N THR A 12 21.21 9.41 -12.94
CA THR A 12 21.10 8.52 -14.09
C THR A 12 22.49 8.19 -14.64
N LYS A 13 22.70 6.93 -15.06
CA LYS A 13 24.01 6.42 -15.50
C LYS A 13 24.34 6.75 -16.97
N ASP A 14 23.63 7.70 -17.58
CA ASP A 14 23.83 8.06 -18.98
C ASP A 14 24.95 9.08 -19.15
N SER A 15 25.89 8.75 -20.04
CA SER A 15 27.27 9.22 -20.02
C SER A 15 27.49 10.55 -20.74
N SER A 16 26.58 11.51 -20.64
CA SER A 16 26.77 12.86 -21.20
C SER A 16 25.92 13.88 -20.44
N ALA A 17 26.59 14.72 -19.66
CA ALA A 17 26.04 15.71 -18.73
C ALA A 17 25.53 15.14 -17.40
N ASN A 18 25.90 15.83 -16.33
CA ASN A 18 25.60 15.59 -14.92
C ASN A 18 24.10 15.78 -14.60
N ASP A 19 23.24 15.01 -15.25
CA ASP A 19 21.79 15.20 -15.17
C ASP A 19 21.22 14.38 -14.01
N GLN A 20 21.07 15.05 -12.86
CA GLN A 20 20.49 14.47 -11.67
C GLN A 20 18.96 14.63 -11.73
N ALA A 21 18.25 13.54 -12.00
CA ALA A 21 16.79 13.57 -12.04
C ALA A 21 16.23 13.68 -10.63
N THR A 22 15.50 14.76 -10.34
CA THR A 22 14.83 14.95 -9.04
C THR A 22 13.35 14.61 -9.15
N TYR A 23 12.88 13.73 -8.28
CA TYR A 23 11.49 13.29 -8.17
C TYR A 23 10.90 13.79 -6.86
N GLN A 24 9.63 14.19 -6.89
CA GLN A 24 8.88 14.63 -5.71
C GLN A 24 7.70 13.69 -5.50
N PHE A 25 7.52 13.26 -4.27
CA PHE A 25 6.42 12.39 -3.83
C PHE A 25 5.82 13.00 -2.57
N ASP A 26 4.53 12.74 -2.31
CA ASP A 26 3.87 13.22 -1.09
C ASP A 26 4.61 12.72 0.16
N ARG A 27 5.03 11.44 0.13
CA ARG A 27 5.74 10.79 1.22
C ARG A 27 6.72 9.76 0.70
N ILE A 28 7.82 9.61 1.44
CA ILE A 28 8.89 8.66 1.13
C ILE A 28 9.20 7.85 2.38
N PHE A 29 9.19 6.54 2.21
CA PHE A 29 9.55 5.58 3.24
C PHE A 29 10.99 5.11 3.03
N THR A 30 11.83 5.25 4.04
CA THR A 30 13.21 4.71 4.02
C THR A 30 13.21 3.24 4.39
N GLN A 31 14.38 2.58 4.28
CA GLN A 31 14.53 1.17 4.65
C GLN A 31 14.24 0.90 6.14
N ASP A 32 14.33 1.93 6.98
CA ASP A 32 14.01 1.84 8.41
C ASP A 32 12.51 1.97 8.71
N ALA A 33 11.68 2.24 7.69
CA ALA A 33 10.25 2.36 7.86
C ALA A 33 9.63 0.99 8.12
N THR A 34 8.90 0.89 9.23
CA THR A 34 8.19 -0.33 9.61
C THR A 34 6.88 -0.48 8.84
N GLN A 35 6.38 -1.71 8.72
CA GLN A 35 5.05 -1.97 8.12
C GLN A 35 3.92 -1.24 8.86
N GLU A 36 4.09 -1.00 10.16
CA GLU A 36 3.14 -0.25 10.98
C GLU A 36 3.12 1.24 10.62
N GLU A 37 4.29 1.86 10.49
CA GLU A 37 4.42 3.24 10.03
C GLU A 37 3.81 3.41 8.64
N VAL A 38 4.13 2.50 7.70
CA VAL A 38 3.56 2.52 6.34
C VAL A 38 2.04 2.39 6.38
N PHE A 39 1.51 1.46 7.17
CA PHE A 39 0.07 1.29 7.34
C PHE A 39 -0.60 2.55 7.90
N HIS A 40 -0.07 3.13 8.97
CA HIS A 40 -0.66 4.31 9.59
C HIS A 40 -0.71 5.51 8.66
N VAL A 41 0.30 5.67 7.82
CA VAL A 41 0.36 6.76 6.85
C VAL A 41 -0.62 6.55 5.69
N VAL A 42 -0.70 5.34 5.15
CA VAL A 42 -1.49 5.07 3.93
C VAL A 42 -2.97 4.80 4.24
N MET A 43 -3.26 4.13 5.36
CA MET A 43 -4.58 3.55 5.61
C MET A 43 -5.43 4.29 6.63
N LYS A 44 -4.87 5.16 7.47
CA LYS A 44 -5.64 5.82 8.54
C LYS A 44 -6.85 6.56 7.98
N ASP A 45 -6.63 7.44 7.01
CA ASP A 45 -7.70 8.25 6.40
C ASP A 45 -8.57 7.41 5.45
N SER A 46 -7.98 6.39 4.83
CA SER A 46 -8.68 5.46 3.93
C SER A 46 -9.74 4.64 4.68
N VAL A 47 -9.42 4.12 5.87
CA VAL A 47 -10.38 3.34 6.68
C VAL A 47 -11.53 4.23 7.16
N ASP A 48 -11.23 5.45 7.59
CA ASP A 48 -12.27 6.41 8.01
C ASP A 48 -13.20 6.76 6.84
N SER A 49 -12.64 6.95 5.65
CA SER A 49 -13.43 7.19 4.43
C SER A 49 -14.34 6.02 4.08
N VAL A 50 -13.85 4.77 4.19
CA VAL A 50 -14.65 3.56 3.93
C VAL A 50 -15.81 3.40 4.89
N LEU A 51 -15.61 3.69 6.18
CA LEU A 51 -16.68 3.62 7.18
C LEU A 51 -17.74 4.71 6.98
N ASN A 52 -17.37 5.84 6.38
CA ASN A 52 -18.29 6.91 5.98
C ASN A 52 -19.00 6.65 4.64
N GLY A 53 -18.80 5.48 4.02
CA GLY A 53 -19.48 5.09 2.79
C GLY A 53 -18.75 5.49 1.50
N PHE A 54 -17.48 5.89 1.57
CA PHE A 54 -16.66 6.18 0.39
C PHE A 54 -15.82 4.97 -0.04
N ASN A 55 -15.42 4.94 -1.31
CA ASN A 55 -14.53 3.89 -1.82
C ASN A 55 -13.06 4.30 -1.62
N ALA A 56 -12.22 3.36 -1.18
CA ALA A 56 -10.77 3.52 -1.12
C ALA A 56 -10.06 2.42 -1.91
N THR A 57 -9.00 2.80 -2.63
CA THR A 57 -8.21 1.88 -3.47
C THR A 57 -6.73 2.08 -3.17
N VAL A 58 -6.01 0.98 -2.91
CA VAL A 58 -4.56 0.99 -2.71
C VAL A 58 -3.91 0.13 -3.78
N LEU A 59 -2.94 0.71 -4.48
CA LEU A 59 -2.17 0.04 -5.53
C LEU A 59 -0.69 -0.01 -5.13
N ALA A 60 -0.10 -1.21 -5.18
CA ALA A 60 1.34 -1.40 -5.05
C ALA A 60 1.94 -1.61 -6.44
N TYR A 61 2.83 -0.71 -6.86
CA TYR A 61 3.46 -0.72 -8.17
C TYR A 61 4.99 -0.74 -8.06
N GLY A 62 5.67 -1.32 -9.06
CA GLY A 62 7.12 -1.44 -9.12
C GLY A 62 7.59 -2.73 -9.79
N GLN A 63 8.89 -2.83 -10.05
CA GLN A 63 9.49 -4.02 -10.67
C GLN A 63 9.44 -5.26 -9.75
N SER A 64 9.70 -6.46 -10.30
CA SER A 64 9.85 -7.68 -9.50
C SER A 64 10.97 -7.52 -8.47
N GLY A 65 10.76 -8.04 -7.25
CA GLY A 65 11.69 -7.86 -6.14
C GLY A 65 11.61 -6.51 -5.42
N ALA A 66 10.85 -5.52 -5.91
CA ALA A 66 10.74 -4.19 -5.30
C ALA A 66 9.90 -4.11 -3.99
N GLY A 67 9.46 -5.24 -3.44
CA GLY A 67 8.74 -5.27 -2.15
C GLY A 67 7.21 -5.09 -2.22
N LYS A 68 6.57 -5.05 -3.40
CA LYS A 68 5.09 -4.92 -3.52
C LYS A 68 4.30 -5.92 -2.64
N THR A 69 4.65 -7.20 -2.73
CA THR A 69 4.00 -8.28 -1.96
C THR A 69 4.28 -8.13 -0.47
N HIS A 70 5.51 -7.72 -0.12
CA HIS A 70 5.90 -7.44 1.25
C HIS A 70 5.05 -6.31 1.84
N THR A 71 4.91 -5.18 1.16
CA THR A 71 4.08 -4.06 1.64
C THR A 71 2.60 -4.45 1.76
N MET A 72 2.03 -5.18 0.79
CA MET A 72 0.60 -5.49 0.80
C MET A 72 0.21 -6.61 1.78
N PHE A 73 0.97 -7.70 1.82
CA PHE A 73 0.65 -8.87 2.67
C PHE A 73 1.51 -8.95 3.93
N GLY A 74 2.76 -8.52 3.86
CA GLY A 74 3.76 -8.76 4.90
C GLY A 74 4.37 -10.15 4.80
N THR A 75 5.06 -10.55 5.87
CA THR A 75 5.73 -11.85 5.97
C THR A 75 5.12 -12.69 7.10
N GLU A 76 5.64 -12.51 8.31
CA GLU A 76 5.24 -13.24 9.52
C GLU A 76 4.15 -12.50 10.32
N LYS A 77 3.66 -13.11 11.40
CA LYS A 77 2.66 -12.49 12.30
C LYS A 77 3.11 -11.15 12.89
N SER A 78 4.42 -10.99 13.12
CA SER A 78 5.03 -9.76 13.65
C SER A 78 5.13 -8.65 12.60
N ASP A 79 5.20 -9.00 11.31
CA ASP A 79 5.46 -8.06 10.21
C ASP A 79 4.33 -8.08 9.16
N GLN A 80 3.09 -7.97 9.65
CA GLN A 80 1.90 -7.91 8.82
C GLN A 80 1.88 -6.65 7.94
N GLY A 81 1.51 -6.80 6.67
CA GLY A 81 1.40 -5.69 5.73
C GLY A 81 0.05 -4.94 5.78
N ILE A 82 -0.23 -4.17 4.74
CA ILE A 82 -1.42 -3.31 4.64
C ILE A 82 -2.72 -4.10 4.74
N ILE A 83 -2.89 -5.20 4.00
CA ILE A 83 -4.16 -5.95 3.93
C ILE A 83 -4.59 -6.49 5.32
N PRO A 84 -3.79 -7.32 6.02
CA PRO A 84 -4.19 -7.85 7.33
C PRO A 84 -4.41 -6.76 8.39
N ARG A 85 -3.60 -5.70 8.39
CA ARG A 85 -3.78 -4.56 9.31
C ARG A 85 -5.05 -3.78 9.04
N SER A 86 -5.40 -3.57 7.77
CA SER A 86 -6.63 -2.88 7.36
C SER A 86 -7.88 -3.62 7.82
N VAL A 87 -7.91 -4.94 7.59
CA VAL A 87 -9.03 -5.78 8.03
C VAL A 87 -9.19 -5.71 9.55
N LYS A 88 -8.09 -5.84 10.31
CA LYS A 88 -8.10 -5.74 11.77
C LYS A 88 -8.63 -4.37 12.24
N GLU A 89 -8.18 -3.28 11.63
CA GLU A 89 -8.59 -1.93 11.99
C GLU A 89 -10.07 -1.68 11.66
N ILE A 90 -10.56 -2.12 10.49
CA ILE A 90 -11.97 -2.02 10.13
C ILE A 90 -12.85 -2.73 11.16
N PHE A 91 -12.52 -3.98 11.51
CA PHE A 91 -13.27 -4.71 12.54
C PHE A 91 -13.19 -4.02 13.91
N ARG A 92 -12.03 -3.50 14.29
CA ARG A 92 -11.87 -2.74 15.55
C ARG A 92 -12.78 -1.51 15.57
N ARG A 93 -12.81 -0.73 14.49
CA ARG A 93 -13.64 0.48 14.37
C ARG A 93 -15.13 0.17 14.40
N ILE A 94 -15.56 -0.92 13.74
CA ILE A 94 -16.95 -1.40 13.80
C ILE A 94 -17.33 -1.81 15.23
N SER A 95 -16.47 -2.55 15.94
CA SER A 95 -16.74 -2.98 17.32
C SER A 95 -16.80 -1.83 18.32
N CYS A 96 -16.05 -0.75 18.08
CA CYS A 96 -16.08 0.46 18.92
C CYS A 96 -17.18 1.44 18.50
N HIS A 97 -17.92 1.18 17.41
CA HIS A 97 -18.95 2.09 16.91
C HIS A 97 -20.25 1.91 17.70
N ASP A 98 -20.51 2.79 18.65
CA ASP A 98 -21.57 2.64 19.65
C ASP A 98 -22.92 3.24 19.21
N SER A 99 -23.28 3.12 17.93
CA SER A 99 -24.42 3.87 17.38
C SER A 99 -25.12 3.14 16.24
N GLY A 100 -26.14 2.33 16.58
CA GLY A 100 -27.32 1.98 15.74
C GLY A 100 -27.10 1.43 14.33
N SER A 101 -25.85 1.19 13.91
CA SER A 101 -25.48 0.94 12.53
C SER A 101 -25.15 -0.53 12.35
N MET A 102 -25.85 -1.19 11.43
CA MET A 102 -25.57 -2.58 11.07
C MET A 102 -24.54 -2.63 9.94
N PHE A 103 -23.41 -3.27 10.20
CA PHE A 103 -22.37 -3.47 9.20
C PHE A 103 -22.37 -4.92 8.70
N VAL A 104 -22.30 -5.11 7.38
CA VAL A 104 -22.08 -6.41 6.74
C VAL A 104 -20.76 -6.36 5.99
N VAL A 105 -19.76 -7.10 6.47
CA VAL A 105 -18.43 -7.15 5.86
C VAL A 105 -18.29 -8.41 5.01
N LYS A 106 -17.95 -8.24 3.73
CA LYS A 106 -17.64 -9.34 2.80
C LYS A 106 -16.22 -9.17 2.26
N VAL A 107 -15.42 -10.22 2.32
CA VAL A 107 -14.01 -10.21 1.88
C VAL A 107 -13.83 -11.21 0.75
N GLY A 108 -13.15 -10.82 -0.32
CA GLY A 108 -12.80 -11.68 -1.45
C GLY A 108 -11.41 -11.39 -1.99
N ARG A 109 -10.73 -12.41 -2.53
CA ARG A 109 -9.43 -12.28 -3.20
C ARG A 109 -9.54 -12.85 -4.62
N ARG A 110 -9.07 -12.09 -5.61
CA ARG A 110 -8.97 -12.53 -7.00
C ARG A 110 -7.56 -12.29 -7.51
N SER A 111 -6.99 -13.27 -8.21
CA SER A 111 -5.75 -13.12 -8.98
C SER A 111 -6.10 -12.96 -10.46
N VAL A 112 -5.46 -12.01 -11.13
CA VAL A 112 -5.52 -11.86 -12.58
C VAL A 112 -4.17 -12.30 -13.11
N LEU A 113 -4.16 -13.35 -13.92
CA LEU A 113 -2.99 -13.85 -14.62
C LEU A 113 -3.32 -13.74 -16.11
N SER A 114 -2.43 -13.15 -16.90
CA SER A 114 -2.56 -13.21 -18.35
C SER A 114 -2.36 -14.66 -18.78
N THR A 115 -3.37 -15.28 -19.38
CA THR A 115 -3.20 -16.53 -20.11
C THR A 115 -2.53 -16.19 -21.43
N GLU A 116 -1.33 -16.72 -21.68
CA GLU A 116 -0.79 -16.74 -23.03
C GLU A 116 -1.68 -17.66 -23.85
N GLU A 117 -2.38 -17.10 -24.85
CA GLU A 117 -3.07 -17.92 -25.84
C GLU A 117 -2.00 -18.64 -26.67
N GLY A 118 -1.96 -19.96 -26.57
CA GLY A 118 -1.09 -20.78 -27.39
C GLY A 118 -1.43 -20.60 -28.86
N GLU A 119 -0.44 -20.24 -29.67
CA GLU A 119 -0.50 -20.39 -31.12
C GLU A 119 -0.82 -21.86 -31.44
N VAL A 120 -2.00 -22.10 -31.99
CA VAL A 120 -2.31 -23.37 -32.67
C VAL A 120 -1.62 -23.30 -34.03
N SER A 121 -0.66 -24.20 -34.24
CA SER A 121 0.07 -24.42 -35.50
C SER A 121 -0.84 -24.77 -36.68
#